data_AF-A0A7X7AE26-F1
#
_entry.id   AF-A0A7X7AE26-F1
#
_cell.length_a   1.000
_cell.length_b   1.000
_cell.length_c   1.000
_cell.angle_alpha   90.00
_cell.angle_beta   90.00
_cell.angle_gamma   90.00
#
_symmetry.space_group_name_H-M   'P 1'
#
loop_
_entity.id
_entity.type
_entity.pdbx_description
1 polymer ?
#
loop_
_entity_poly.entity_id
_entity_poly.type
_entity_poly.pdbx_seq_one_letter_code
_entity_poly.pdbx_strand_id
1 'polypeptide(L)'
;MKIQFAPKKSLISDLLIVLAASVFVFLVLIMIFHPAEILAASTEGLLLWFQIVLPSILPFLIASELMMGLGVVHFLGKLLEPLMRPIFNIPGPGAFVAAMGYTSGFPVGAI
;
A
#
# COMPACT_ATOMS: atom_id res chain seq x y z
N MET A 1 -13.01 -6.19 44.39
CA MET A 1 -14.16 -6.11 43.46
C MET A 1 -13.68 -5.35 42.22
N LYS A 2 -13.40 -6.05 41.11
CA LYS A 2 -12.94 -5.43 39.85
C LYS A 2 -14.15 -4.80 39.17
N ILE A 3 -14.22 -3.47 39.14
CA ILE A 3 -15.24 -2.74 38.39
C ILE A 3 -14.86 -2.87 36.91
N GLN A 4 -15.62 -3.67 36.17
CA GLN A 4 -15.54 -3.76 34.72
C GLN A 4 -16.03 -2.43 34.13
N PHE A 5 -15.12 -1.68 33.51
CA PHE A 5 -15.51 -0.57 32.64
C PHE A 5 -16.16 -1.15 31.38
N ALA A 6 -17.49 -1.14 31.32
CA ALA A 6 -18.20 -1.37 30.08
C ALA A 6 -17.88 -0.21 29.11
N PRO A 7 -17.52 -0.48 27.84
CA PRO A 7 -17.27 0.58 26.88
C PRO A 7 -18.57 1.36 26.65
N LYS A 8 -18.53 2.68 26.87
CA LYS A 8 -19.66 3.57 26.65
C LYS A 8 -19.99 3.59 25.16
N LYS A 9 -21.05 2.89 24.76
CA LYS A 9 -21.51 2.78 23.37
C LYS A 9 -21.87 4.17 22.84
N SER A 10 -21.18 4.63 21.80
CA SER A 10 -21.43 5.94 21.19
C SER A 10 -22.49 5.82 20.11
N LEU A 11 -23.51 6.69 20.15
CA LEU A 11 -24.57 6.73 19.14
C LEU A 11 -24.00 6.96 17.72
N ILE A 12 -22.90 7.71 17.63
CA ILE A 12 -22.21 8.01 16.36
C ILE A 12 -21.55 6.75 15.81
N SER A 13 -20.90 5.94 16.64
CA SER A 13 -20.29 4.69 16.16
C SER A 13 -21.34 3.70 15.69
N ASP A 14 -22.47 3.61 16.38
CA ASP A 14 -23.57 2.73 15.98
C ASP A 14 -24.17 3.18 14.63
N LEU A 15 -24.32 4.49 14.40
CA LEU A 15 -24.77 5.03 13.12
C LEU A 15 -23.78 4.74 11.97
N LEU A 16 -22.47 4.92 12.20
CA LEU A 16 -21.43 4.64 11.21
C LEU A 16 -21.42 3.15 10.81
N ILE A 17 -21.62 2.26 11.78
CA ILE A 17 -21.69 0.81 11.52
C ILE A 17 -22.91 0.48 10.66
N VAL A 18 -24.09 1.05 10.97
CA VAL A 18 -25.30 0.83 10.17
C VAL A 18 -25.14 1.36 8.74
N LEU A 19 -24.51 2.52 8.58
CA LEU A 19 -24.22 3.08 7.27
C LEU A 19 -23.28 2.16 6.47
N ALA A 20 -22.16 1.74 7.05
CA ALA A 20 -21.23 0.82 6.40
C ALA A 20 -21.89 -0.51 6.02
N ALA A 21 -22.72 -1.07 6.91
CA ALA A 21 -23.48 -2.29 6.64
C ALA A 21 -24.48 -2.10 5.49
N SER A 22 -25.17 -0.95 5.42
CA SER A 22 -26.10 -0.66 4.32
C SER A 22 -25.41 -0.55 2.96
N VAL A 23 -24.23 0.09 2.91
CA VAL A 23 -23.40 0.16 1.70
C VAL A 23 -22.95 -1.23 1.28
N PHE A 24 -22.51 -2.06 2.24
CA PHE A 24 -22.11 -3.42 1.94
C PHE A 24 -23.25 -4.26 1.36
N VAL A 25 -24.44 -4.22 1.98
CA VAL A 25 -25.63 -4.93 1.47
C VAL A 25 -25.98 -4.43 0.07
N PHE A 26 -25.93 -3.13 -0.18
CA PHE A 26 -26.17 -2.56 -1.49
C PHE A 26 -25.20 -3.09 -2.55
N LEU A 27 -23.90 -3.16 -2.24
CA LEU A 27 -22.90 -3.75 -3.13
C LEU A 27 -23.19 -5.22 -3.42
N VAL A 28 -23.53 -6.01 -2.39
CA VAL A 28 -23.90 -7.42 -2.57
C VAL A 28 -25.13 -7.59 -3.46
N LEU A 29 -26.14 -6.72 -3.33
CA LEU A 29 -27.31 -6.75 -4.21
C LEU A 29 -26.91 -6.48 -5.66
N ILE A 30 -26.05 -5.50 -5.93
CA ILE A 30 -25.51 -5.27 -7.27
C ILE A 30 -24.79 -6.53 -7.79
N MET A 31 -24.03 -7.22 -6.94
CA MET A 31 -23.38 -8.49 -7.30
C MET A 31 -24.34 -9.59 -7.72
N ILE A 32 -25.49 -9.69 -7.03
CA ILE A 32 -26.50 -10.70 -7.32
C ILE A 32 -27.29 -10.36 -8.57
N PHE A 33 -27.62 -9.09 -8.80
CA PHE A 33 -28.43 -8.67 -9.95
C PHE A 33 -27.63 -8.51 -11.26
N HIS A 34 -26.33 -8.23 -11.18
CA HIS A 34 -25.45 -8.03 -12.35
C HIS A 34 -24.24 -8.98 -12.38
N PRO A 35 -24.42 -10.30 -12.27
CA PRO A 35 -23.32 -11.24 -12.12
C PRO A 35 -22.43 -11.33 -13.36
N ALA A 36 -23.00 -11.17 -14.56
CA ALA A 36 -22.25 -11.25 -15.82
C ALA A 36 -21.27 -10.08 -15.98
N GLU A 37 -21.72 -8.86 -15.73
CA GLU A 37 -20.89 -7.65 -15.79
C GLU A 37 -19.74 -7.73 -14.78
N ILE A 38 -20.04 -8.20 -13.57
CA ILE A 38 -19.04 -8.29 -12.50
C ILE A 38 -18.01 -9.37 -12.79
N LEU A 39 -18.42 -10.51 -13.35
CA LEU A 39 -17.50 -11.55 -13.77
C LEU A 39 -16.62 -11.06 -14.93
N ALA A 40 -17.20 -10.37 -15.92
CA ALA A 40 -16.45 -9.79 -17.02
C ALA A 40 -15.40 -8.78 -16.53
N ALA A 41 -15.81 -7.79 -15.72
CA ALA A 41 -14.92 -6.78 -15.17
C ALA A 41 -13.83 -7.39 -14.26
N SER A 42 -14.17 -8.39 -13.44
CA SER A 42 -13.19 -9.07 -12.59
C SER A 42 -12.16 -9.86 -13.40
N THR A 43 -12.62 -10.50 -14.49
CA THR A 43 -11.74 -11.25 -15.39
C THR A 43 -10.81 -10.31 -16.14
N GLU A 44 -11.33 -9.19 -16.64
CA GLU A 44 -10.54 -8.15 -17.31
C GLU A 44 -9.50 -7.56 -16.36
N GLY A 45 -9.90 -7.21 -15.13
CA GLY A 45 -8.98 -6.72 -14.11
C GLY A 45 -7.89 -7.73 -13.75
N LEU A 46 -8.23 -9.02 -13.65
CA LEU A 46 -7.26 -10.09 -13.41
C LEU A 46 -6.29 -10.26 -14.57
N LEU A 47 -6.78 -10.22 -15.82
CA LEU A 47 -5.94 -10.31 -17.01
C LEU A 47 -5.01 -9.11 -17.12
N LEU A 48 -5.50 -7.90 -16.86
CA LEU A 48 -4.68 -6.69 -16.83
C LEU A 48 -3.59 -6.81 -15.77
N TRP A 49 -3.94 -7.23 -14.55
CA TRP A 49 -2.96 -7.45 -13.49
C TRP A 49 -1.91 -8.48 -13.90
N PHE A 50 -2.33 -9.63 -14.43
CA PHE A 50 -1.42 -10.73 -14.76
C PHE A 50 -0.55 -10.44 -15.99
N GLN A 51 -1.10 -9.82 -17.03
CA GLN A 51 -0.41 -9.60 -18.30
C GLN A 51 0.42 -8.31 -18.32
N ILE A 52 0.04 -7.31 -17.53
CA ILE A 52 0.70 -6.00 -17.54
C ILE A 52 1.36 -5.71 -16.20
N VAL A 53 0.61 -5.68 -15.10
CA VAL A 53 1.11 -5.20 -13.80
C VAL A 53 2.20 -6.12 -13.26
N LEU A 54 1.93 -7.42 -13.20
CA LEU A 54 2.85 -8.42 -12.66
C LEU A 54 4.19 -8.44 -13.43
N PRO A 55 4.23 -8.63 -14.76
CA PRO A 55 5.50 -8.65 -15.51
C PRO A 55 6.21 -7.29 -15.53
N SER A 56 5.50 -6.18 -15.29
CA SER A 56 6.13 -4.86 -15.20
C SER A 56 6.76 -4.60 -13.83
N ILE A 57 6.11 -5.02 -12.74
CA ILE A 57 6.61 -4.80 -11.37
C ILE A 57 7.69 -5.83 -10.99
N LEU A 58 7.56 -7.08 -11.45
CA LEU A 58 8.42 -8.17 -11.03
C LEU A 58 9.93 -7.93 -11.32
N PRO A 59 10.34 -7.45 -12.52
CA PRO A 59 11.75 -7.17 -12.78
C PRO A 59 12.32 -6.09 -11.86
N PHE A 60 11.53 -5.06 -11.54
CA PHE A 60 11.92 -4.01 -10.62
C PHE A 60 12.07 -4.55 -9.19
N LEU A 61 11.13 -5.38 -8.72
CA LEU A 61 11.21 -6.02 -7.40
C LEU A 61 12.46 -6.91 -7.28
N ILE A 62 12.72 -7.73 -8.30
CA ILE A 62 13.92 -8.59 -8.34
C ILE A 62 15.18 -7.73 -8.34
N ALA A 63 15.23 -6.68 -9.16
CA ALA A 63 16.37 -5.77 -9.21
C ALA A 63 16.60 -5.05 -7.87
N SER A 64 15.55 -4.58 -7.20
CA SER A 64 15.68 -3.92 -5.90
C SER A 64 16.21 -4.86 -4.81
N GLU A 65 15.70 -6.09 -4.75
CA GLU A 65 16.19 -7.11 -3.82
C GLU A 65 17.65 -7.49 -4.13
N LEU A 66 17.99 -7.63 -5.42
CA LEU A 66 19.36 -7.90 -5.83
C LEU A 66 20.31 -6.75 -5.44
N MET A 67 19.91 -5.49 -5.66
CA MET A 67 20.70 -4.32 -5.26
C MET A 67 20.87 -4.23 -3.73
N MET A 68 19.85 -4.59 -2.95
CA MET A 68 19.95 -4.67 -1.50
C MET A 68 20.89 -5.81 -1.07
N GLY A 69 20.71 -7.01 -1.62
CA GLY A 69 21.51 -8.20 -1.29
C GLY A 69 22.99 -8.09 -1.70
N LEU A 70 23.28 -7.42 -2.82
CA LEU A 70 24.64 -7.13 -3.26
C LEU A 70 25.32 -5.97 -2.49
N GLY A 71 24.58 -5.29 -1.61
CA GLY A 71 25.11 -4.15 -0.85
C GLY A 71 25.25 -2.85 -1.66
N VAL A 72 24.73 -2.80 -2.89
CA VAL A 72 24.74 -1.60 -3.76
C VAL A 72 24.02 -0.45 -3.08
N VAL A 73 22.88 -0.73 -2.44
CA VAL A 73 22.10 0.27 -1.69
C VAL A 73 22.91 0.86 -0.53
N HIS A 74 23.69 0.03 0.18
CA HIS A 74 24.53 0.49 1.28
C HIS A 74 25.71 1.35 0.78
N PHE A 75 26.31 0.95 -0.34
CA PHE A 75 27.38 1.71 -1.00
C PHE A 75 26.90 3.09 -1.47
N LEU A 76 25.80 3.13 -2.23
CA LEU A 76 25.17 4.38 -2.68
C LEU A 76 24.70 5.22 -1.50
N GLY A 77 24.19 4.58 -0.45
CA GLY A 77 23.79 5.23 0.78
C GLY A 77 24.94 5.98 1.44
N LYS A 78 26.11 5.34 1.60
CA LYS A 78 27.32 6.01 2.12
C LYS A 78 27.81 7.14 1.22
N LEU A 79 27.73 6.97 -0.10
CA LEU A 79 28.12 8.00 -1.07
C LEU A 79 27.21 9.24 -1.00
N LEU A 80 25.90 9.03 -0.81
CA LEU A 80 24.89 10.09 -0.74
C LEU A 80 24.67 10.65 0.67
N GLU A 81 25.17 9.99 1.70
CA GLU A 81 25.11 10.44 3.10
C GLU A 81 25.52 11.91 3.32
N PRO A 82 26.63 12.45 2.76
CA PRO A 82 26.98 13.86 2.92
C PRO A 82 25.95 14.85 2.37
N LEU A 83 25.09 14.42 1.43
CA LEU A 83 24.00 15.23 0.90
C LEU A 83 22.71 15.04 1.71
N MET A 84 22.39 13.78 2.04
CA MET A 84 21.15 13.43 2.74
C MET A 84 21.10 13.91 4.19
N ARG A 85 22.22 13.80 4.92
CA ARG A 85 22.29 14.18 6.33
C ARG A 85 21.99 15.68 6.56
N PRO A 86 22.58 16.65 5.83
CA PRO A 86 22.30 18.06 6.07
C PRO A 86 20.96 18.53 5.49
N ILE A 87 20.49 17.99 4.36
CA ILE A 87 19.26 18.47 3.71
C ILE A 87 18.01 17.85 4.34
N PHE A 88 18.04 16.54 4.60
CA PHE A 88 16.86 15.78 5.00
C PHE A 88 16.97 15.17 6.40
N ASN A 89 18.16 15.22 7.02
CA ASN A 89 18.44 14.61 8.33
C ASN A 89 18.09 13.10 8.39
N ILE A 90 18.28 12.39 7.27
CA ILE A 90 18.08 10.94 7.17
C ILE A 90 19.42 10.22 6.95
N PRO A 91 19.57 8.97 7.41
CA PRO A 91 20.77 8.17 7.16
C PRO A 91 20.95 7.90 5.66
N GLY A 92 22.20 7.73 5.22
CA GLY A 92 22.57 7.53 3.82
C GLY A 92 21.73 6.50 3.05
N PRO A 93 21.50 5.27 3.57
CA PRO A 93 20.63 4.29 2.92
C PRO A 93 19.19 4.76 2.68
N GLY A 94 18.70 5.74 3.45
CA GLY A 94 17.41 6.39 3.25
C GLY A 94 17.31 7.15 1.92
N ALA A 95 18.43 7.51 1.29
CA ALA A 95 18.46 8.10 -0.05
C ALA A 95 17.81 7.19 -1.09
N PHE A 96 18.12 5.88 -1.02
CA PHE A 96 17.60 4.90 -1.95
C PHE A 96 16.09 4.73 -1.76
N VAL A 97 15.63 4.68 -0.51
CA VAL A 97 14.20 4.56 -0.20
C VAL A 97 13.42 5.80 -0.65
N ALA A 98 13.98 6.99 -0.47
CA ALA A 98 13.41 8.23 -0.98
C ALA A 98 13.34 8.24 -2.52
N ALA A 99 14.43 7.88 -3.20
CA ALA A 99 14.46 7.78 -4.66
C ALA A 99 13.42 6.79 -5.18
N MET A 100 13.35 5.60 -4.57
CA MET A 100 12.36 4.57 -4.90
C MET A 100 10.93 5.07 -4.68
N GLY A 101 10.64 5.77 -3.59
CA GLY A 101 9.32 6.38 -3.36
C GLY A 101 8.97 7.42 -4.42
N TYR A 102 9.90 8.31 -4.77
CA TYR A 102 9.68 9.31 -5.83
C TYR A 102 9.49 8.67 -7.22
N THR A 103 10.23 7.61 -7.56
CA THR A 103 10.11 6.95 -8.87
C THR A 103 8.92 5.99 -8.97
N SER A 104 8.52 5.35 -7.86
CA SER A 104 7.41 4.40 -7.83
C SER A 104 6.06 5.03 -7.49
N GLY A 105 6.04 6.34 -7.20
CA GLY A 105 4.82 7.06 -6.82
C GLY A 105 4.33 6.72 -5.40
N PHE A 106 5.13 5.98 -4.61
CA PHE A 106 4.81 5.69 -3.22
C PHE A 106 5.22 6.89 -2.34
N PRO A 107 4.34 7.41 -1.48
CA PRO A 107 4.64 8.60 -0.69
C PRO A 107 5.86 8.36 0.21
N VAL A 108 6.90 9.14 -0.01
CA VAL A 108 8.19 9.08 0.71
C VAL A 108 8.01 9.31 2.22
N GLY A 109 6.90 9.93 2.65
CA GLY A 109 6.56 10.20 4.06
C GLY A 109 5.75 9.10 4.76
N ALA A 110 5.55 7.93 4.17
CA ALA A 110 4.85 6.81 4.80
C ALA A 110 5.75 5.92 5.70
N ILE A 111 7.03 6.27 5.85
CA ILE A 111 8.05 5.58 6.65
C ILE A 111 8.72 6.51 7.65
#